data_AF-J0YSW4-F1
#
_entry.id   AF-J0YSW4-F1
#
_cell.length_a   1.000
_cell.length_b   1.000
_cell.length_c   1.000
_cell.angle_alpha   90.00
_cell.angle_beta   90.00
_cell.angle_gamma   90.00
#
_symmetry.space_group_name_H-M   'P 1'
#
loop_
_entity.id
_entity.type
_entity.pdbx_description
1 polymer ?
#
loop_
_entity_poly.entity_id
_entity_poly.type
_entity_poly.pdbx_seq_one_letter_code
_entity_poly.pdbx_strand_id
1 'polypeptide(L)'
;MKDGSQLTKQQETIALDACDQLQELFSVKASKEDIAKALRMLSCGLKISQQADHAGMALTYGMVLENVSAWSLMTTVKRILCDEIEGLSDTFFPSTRELVRLCHDLENRLLTKASLVRKAVLNTRAKRLKEKAAREHFSPLRVVHKQELEKVLNGIGGKIKTFETAK
;
A
#
# COMPACT_ATOMS: atom_id res chain seq x y z
N MET A 1 -0.90 -17.75 -21.49
CA MET A 1 -1.01 -16.43 -20.85
C MET A 1 0.31 -15.71 -21.09
N LYS A 2 0.30 -14.54 -21.75
CA LYS A 2 1.54 -13.82 -22.06
C LYS A 2 2.21 -13.40 -20.75
N ASP A 3 3.50 -13.72 -20.60
CA ASP A 3 4.34 -13.22 -19.51
C ASP A 3 4.16 -11.71 -19.42
N GLY A 4 3.61 -11.23 -18.30
CA GLY A 4 3.50 -9.81 -18.03
C GLY A 4 4.91 -9.23 -18.05
N SER A 5 5.13 -8.16 -18.84
CA SER A 5 6.45 -7.53 -18.93
C SER A 5 6.95 -7.19 -17.53
N GLN A 6 8.19 -7.54 -17.24
CA GLN A 6 8.80 -7.25 -15.94
C GLN A 6 8.90 -5.73 -15.76
N LEU A 7 8.56 -5.23 -14.56
CA LEU A 7 8.70 -3.82 -14.25
C LEU A 7 10.17 -3.37 -14.35
N THR A 8 10.39 -2.20 -14.94
CA THR A 8 11.72 -1.57 -14.95
C THR A 8 12.08 -1.09 -13.54
N LYS A 9 13.37 -0.92 -13.24
CA LYS A 9 13.81 -0.39 -11.94
C LYS A 9 13.19 0.99 -11.65
N GLN A 10 13.04 1.82 -12.68
CA GLN A 10 12.41 3.14 -12.57
C GLN A 10 10.92 3.02 -12.19
N GLN A 11 10.17 2.13 -12.86
CA GLN A 11 8.76 1.90 -12.53
C GLN A 11 8.58 1.40 -11.09
N GLU A 12 9.46 0.52 -10.62
CA GLU A 12 9.41 0.05 -9.23
C GLU A 12 9.70 1.17 -8.22
N THR A 13 10.65 2.06 -8.50
CA THR A 13 10.94 3.20 -7.62
C THR A 13 9.77 4.16 -7.57
N ILE A 14 9.20 4.51 -8.73
CA ILE A 14 8.00 5.36 -8.80
C ILE A 14 6.83 4.72 -8.05
N ALA A 15 6.63 3.40 -8.19
CA ALA A 15 5.54 2.70 -7.50
C ALA A 15 5.71 2.74 -5.97
N LEU A 16 6.93 2.57 -5.46
CA LEU A 16 7.20 2.65 -4.02
C LEU A 16 7.03 4.07 -3.49
N ASP A 17 7.59 5.06 -4.20
CA ASP A 17 7.45 6.47 -3.87
C ASP A 17 5.98 6.91 -3.84
N ALA A 18 5.18 6.51 -4.83
CA ALA A 18 3.73 6.76 -4.83
C ALA A 18 3.02 6.10 -3.64
N CYS A 19 3.47 4.92 -3.20
CA CYS A 19 2.92 4.29 -2.00
C CYS A 19 3.31 5.03 -0.72
N ASP A 20 4.50 5.63 -0.65
CA ASP A 20 4.96 6.46 0.47
C ASP A 20 4.18 7.78 0.51
N GLN A 21 4.05 8.47 -0.63
CA GLN A 21 3.28 9.70 -0.78
C GLN A 21 1.80 9.52 -0.40
N LEU A 22 1.19 8.39 -0.74
CA LEU A 22 -0.19 8.10 -0.34
C LEU A 22 -0.33 7.96 1.18
N GLN A 23 0.65 7.33 1.85
CA GLN A 23 0.65 7.21 3.31
C GLN A 23 0.83 8.58 3.97
N GLU A 24 1.72 9.41 3.44
CA GLU A 24 1.93 10.78 3.91
C GLU A 24 0.65 11.61 3.76
N LEU A 25 0.00 11.54 2.59
CA LEU A 25 -1.26 12.21 2.31
C LEU A 25 -2.35 11.87 3.35
N PHE A 26 -2.46 10.61 3.76
CA PHE A 26 -3.45 10.18 4.76
C PHE A 26 -3.01 10.41 6.21
N SER A 27 -1.74 10.72 6.44
CA SER A 27 -1.22 11.09 7.75
C SER A 27 -1.63 12.52 8.14
N VAL A 28 -1.89 13.39 7.15
CA VAL A 28 -2.41 14.73 7.37
C VAL A 28 -3.89 14.67 7.75
N LYS A 29 -4.17 14.78 9.05
CA LYS A 29 -5.52 14.76 9.62
C LYS A 29 -6.29 16.05 9.33
N ALA A 30 -7.61 15.92 9.24
CA ALA A 30 -8.48 17.06 9.01
C ALA A 30 -8.39 18.04 10.18
N SER A 31 -8.09 19.30 9.87
CA SER A 31 -8.15 20.40 10.84
C SER A 31 -9.60 20.80 11.12
N LYS A 32 -9.81 21.62 12.16
CA LYS A 32 -11.13 22.19 12.44
C LYS A 32 -11.66 23.03 11.28
N GLU A 33 -10.77 23.74 10.60
CA GLU A 33 -11.06 24.52 9.40
C GLU A 33 -11.50 23.63 8.24
N ASP A 34 -10.82 22.50 8.01
CA ASP A 34 -11.20 21.52 6.98
C ASP A 34 -12.58 20.94 7.26
N ILE A 35 -12.84 20.57 8.52
CA ILE A 35 -14.13 20.03 8.96
C ILE A 35 -15.24 21.07 8.79
N ALA A 36 -15.04 22.31 9.25
CA ALA A 36 -16.01 23.38 9.09
C ALA A 36 -16.32 23.65 7.61
N LYS A 37 -15.29 23.65 6.76
CA LYS A 37 -15.42 23.80 5.32
C LYS A 37 -16.21 22.64 4.69
N ALA A 38 -15.89 21.39 5.06
CA ALA A 38 -16.58 20.19 4.62
C ALA A 38 -18.09 20.28 4.89
N LEU A 39 -18.44 20.58 6.14
CA LEU A 39 -19.83 20.63 6.59
C LEU A 39 -20.59 21.77 5.94
N ARG A 40 -19.94 22.94 5.74
CA ARG A 40 -20.52 24.06 5.02
C ARG A 40 -20.81 23.73 3.56
N MET A 41 -19.91 23.02 2.87
CA MET A 41 -20.13 22.61 1.49
C MET A 41 -21.33 21.67 1.37
N LEU A 42 -21.43 20.69 2.28
CA LEU A 42 -22.58 19.78 2.34
C LEU A 42 -23.88 20.54 2.66
N SER A 43 -23.87 21.54 3.54
CA SER A 43 -25.09 22.26 3.93
C SER A 43 -25.62 23.21 2.87
N CYS A 44 -24.76 23.60 1.92
CA CYS A 44 -25.18 24.33 0.73
C CYS A 44 -25.88 23.42 -0.30
N GLY A 45 -25.58 22.12 -0.31
CA GLY A 45 -26.14 21.15 -1.27
C GLY A 45 -27.28 20.30 -0.71
N LEU A 46 -27.36 20.12 0.61
CA LEU A 46 -28.23 19.14 1.27
C LEU A 46 -29.01 19.77 2.43
N LYS A 47 -30.19 19.21 2.71
CA LYS A 47 -31.06 19.64 3.81
C LYS A 47 -30.65 18.97 5.12
N ILE A 48 -30.61 19.78 6.18
CA ILE A 48 -30.54 19.28 7.56
C ILE A 48 -31.98 19.17 8.08
N SER A 49 -32.29 18.08 8.79
CA SER A 49 -33.61 17.90 9.40
C SER A 49 -33.92 19.03 10.39
N GLN A 50 -35.15 19.53 10.39
CA GLN A 50 -35.61 20.57 11.32
C GLN A 50 -35.59 20.12 12.79
N GLN A 51 -35.66 18.80 13.04
CA GLN A 51 -35.62 18.21 14.38
C GLN A 51 -34.20 17.83 14.82
N ALA A 52 -33.18 18.18 14.03
CA ALA A 52 -31.81 17.80 14.32
C ALA A 52 -31.25 18.60 15.51
N ASP A 53 -30.56 17.89 16.42
CA ASP A 53 -29.71 18.53 17.42
C ASP A 53 -28.43 19.07 16.76
N HIS A 54 -28.47 20.32 16.33
CA HIS A 54 -27.34 20.97 15.65
C HIS A 54 -26.07 21.01 16.52
N ALA A 55 -26.21 21.20 17.83
CA ALA A 55 -25.08 21.26 18.75
C ALA A 55 -24.43 19.87 18.90
N GLY A 56 -25.26 18.85 19.14
CA GLY A 56 -24.83 17.45 19.18
C GLY A 56 -24.20 16.99 17.88
N MET A 57 -24.78 17.36 16.73
CA MET A 57 -24.20 17.08 15.41
C MET A 57 -22.81 17.71 15.26
N ALA A 58 -22.68 19.02 15.51
CA ALA A 58 -21.41 19.72 15.35
C ALA A 58 -20.31 19.12 16.23
N LEU A 59 -20.63 18.82 17.50
CA LEU A 59 -19.72 18.17 18.43
C LEU A 59 -19.30 16.77 17.94
N THR A 60 -20.27 15.98 17.48
CA THR A 60 -19.99 14.63 17.00
C THR A 60 -19.12 14.67 15.74
N TYR A 61 -19.46 15.47 14.73
CA TYR A 61 -18.64 15.60 13.51
C TYR A 61 -17.23 16.08 13.82
N GLY A 62 -17.08 17.11 14.66
CA GLY A 62 -15.77 17.61 15.06
C GLY A 62 -14.90 16.50 15.63
N MET A 63 -15.42 15.78 16.63
CA MET A 63 -14.67 14.72 17.31
C MET A 63 -14.29 13.56 16.39
N VAL A 64 -15.21 13.08 15.54
CA VAL A 64 -14.93 11.89 14.73
C VAL A 64 -14.11 12.20 13.48
N LEU A 65 -14.32 13.37 12.87
CA LEU A 65 -13.63 13.73 11.62
C LEU A 65 -12.19 14.19 11.85
N GLU A 66 -11.83 14.58 13.08
CA GLU A 66 -10.42 14.83 13.43
C GLU A 66 -9.53 13.59 13.22
N ASN A 67 -10.10 12.38 13.18
CA ASN A 67 -9.35 11.14 12.93
C ASN A 67 -9.23 10.77 11.45
N VAL A 68 -9.97 11.43 10.55
CA VAL A 68 -9.87 11.18 9.10
C VAL A 68 -8.84 12.11 8.47
N SER A 69 -8.26 11.70 7.34
CA SER A 69 -7.38 12.58 6.59
C SER A 69 -8.15 13.73 5.95
N ALA A 70 -7.53 14.91 5.89
CA ALA A 70 -8.11 16.09 5.25
C ALA A 70 -8.48 15.80 3.79
N TRP A 71 -7.61 15.07 3.08
CA TRP A 71 -7.84 14.67 1.70
C TRP A 71 -9.05 13.74 1.55
N SER A 72 -9.19 12.73 2.41
CA SER A 72 -10.32 11.79 2.34
C SER A 72 -11.64 12.50 2.63
N LEU A 73 -11.65 13.41 3.60
CA LEU A 73 -12.83 14.22 3.91
C LEU A 73 -13.28 15.06 2.72
N MET A 74 -12.38 15.86 2.13
CA MET A 74 -12.71 16.71 0.99
C MET A 74 -13.11 15.89 -0.25
N THR A 75 -12.41 14.79 -0.50
CA THR A 75 -12.73 13.90 -1.62
C THR A 75 -14.12 13.29 -1.43
N THR A 76 -14.43 12.81 -0.23
CA THR A 76 -15.74 12.23 0.09
C THR A 76 -16.85 13.28 -0.07
N VAL A 77 -16.68 14.49 0.45
CA VAL A 77 -17.64 15.59 0.27
C VAL A 77 -17.89 15.86 -1.22
N LYS A 78 -16.83 15.94 -2.03
CA LYS A 78 -16.97 16.14 -3.48
C LYS A 78 -17.80 15.02 -4.11
N ARG A 79 -17.50 13.76 -3.78
CA ARG A 79 -18.21 12.60 -4.33
C ARG A 79 -19.69 12.58 -3.94
N ILE A 80 -20.02 13.00 -2.72
CA ILE A 80 -21.41 13.17 -2.27
C ILE A 80 -22.13 14.24 -3.10
N LEU A 81 -21.52 15.42 -3.23
CA LEU A 81 -22.12 16.54 -3.97
C LEU A 81 -22.25 16.27 -5.48
N CYS A 82 -21.45 15.36 -6.02
CA CYS A 82 -21.51 14.92 -7.42
C CYS A 82 -22.39 13.67 -7.63
N ASP A 83 -23.12 13.21 -6.61
CA ASP A 83 -23.97 12.02 -6.66
C ASP A 83 -23.23 10.72 -7.08
N GLU A 84 -21.97 10.58 -6.64
CA GLU A 84 -21.11 9.42 -6.95
C GLU A 84 -21.14 8.33 -5.87
N ILE A 85 -22.06 8.43 -4.90
CA ILE A 85 -22.16 7.53 -3.74
C ILE A 85 -23.54 6.88 -3.73
N GLU A 86 -23.60 5.61 -4.13
CA GLU A 86 -24.83 4.82 -4.08
C GLU A 86 -25.33 4.62 -2.64
N GLY A 87 -26.65 4.68 -2.47
CA GLY A 87 -27.32 4.39 -1.20
C GLY A 87 -27.24 5.50 -0.15
N LEU A 88 -26.70 6.67 -0.51
CA LEU A 88 -26.80 7.89 0.30
C LEU A 88 -28.02 8.70 -0.12
N SER A 89 -28.58 9.51 0.78
CA SER A 89 -29.63 10.44 0.41
C SER A 89 -29.09 11.55 -0.50
N ASP A 90 -29.78 11.80 -1.60
CA ASP A 90 -29.56 12.94 -2.50
C ASP A 90 -30.07 14.28 -1.92
N THR A 91 -30.88 14.20 -0.87
CA THR A 91 -31.63 15.33 -0.31
C THR A 91 -31.14 15.70 1.07
N PHE A 92 -30.84 14.71 1.91
CA PHE A 92 -30.53 14.90 3.32
C PHE A 92 -29.04 14.81 3.61
N PHE A 93 -28.63 15.60 4.60
CA PHE A 93 -27.28 15.60 5.12
C PHE A 93 -26.86 14.19 5.58
N PRO A 94 -25.68 13.69 5.18
CA PRO A 94 -25.21 12.37 5.61
C PRO A 94 -25.04 12.36 7.12
N SER A 95 -25.51 11.33 7.82
CA SER A 95 -25.23 11.19 9.25
C SER A 95 -23.71 11.15 9.51
N THR A 96 -23.31 11.51 10.73
CA THR A 96 -21.91 11.48 11.13
C THR A 96 -21.27 10.11 10.92
N ARG A 97 -22.02 9.04 11.19
CA ARG A 97 -21.57 7.66 10.96
C ARG A 97 -21.36 7.36 9.47
N GLU A 98 -22.28 7.79 8.61
CA GLU A 98 -22.17 7.58 7.16
C GLU A 98 -20.96 8.31 6.59
N LEU A 99 -20.79 9.59 6.93
CA LEU A 99 -19.69 10.40 6.41
C LEU A 99 -18.32 9.84 6.82
N VAL A 100 -18.15 9.48 8.10
CA VAL A 100 -16.90 8.86 8.60
C VAL A 100 -16.63 7.53 7.92
N ARG A 101 -17.66 6.68 7.79
CA ARG A 101 -17.52 5.38 7.13
C ARG A 101 -17.05 5.55 5.70
N LEU A 102 -17.63 6.46 4.93
CA LEU A 102 -17.23 6.74 3.56
C LEU A 102 -15.77 7.21 3.47
N CYS A 103 -15.33 8.07 4.40
CA CYS A 103 -13.95 8.53 4.45
C CYS A 103 -12.97 7.39 4.75
N HIS A 104 -13.28 6.55 5.74
CA HIS A 104 -12.43 5.40 6.08
C HIS A 104 -12.44 4.32 4.99
N ASP A 105 -13.59 4.03 4.38
CA ASP A 105 -13.69 3.08 3.27
C ASP A 105 -12.81 3.54 2.09
N LEU A 106 -12.78 4.85 1.81
CA LEU A 106 -11.91 5.43 0.79
C LEU A 106 -10.42 5.25 1.14
N GLU A 107 -10.01 5.61 2.36
CA GLU A 107 -8.63 5.46 2.83
C GLU A 107 -8.19 3.99 2.81
N ASN A 108 -8.96 3.11 3.44
CA ASN A 108 -8.67 1.68 3.55
C ASN A 108 -8.55 1.02 2.19
N ARG A 109 -9.45 1.34 1.25
CA ARG A 109 -9.41 0.81 -0.12
C ARG A 109 -8.12 1.22 -0.84
N LEU A 110 -7.70 2.48 -0.70
CA LEU A 110 -6.49 2.99 -1.35
C LEU A 110 -5.21 2.45 -0.70
N LEU A 111 -5.14 2.45 0.64
CA LEU A 111 -4.03 1.88 1.40
C LEU A 111 -3.86 0.38 1.15
N THR A 112 -4.96 -0.37 1.05
CA THR A 112 -4.91 -1.81 0.74
C THR A 112 -4.32 -2.05 -0.64
N LYS A 113 -4.73 -1.28 -1.65
CA LYS A 113 -4.16 -1.35 -3.00
C LYS A 113 -2.68 -1.00 -3.00
N ALA A 114 -2.28 0.08 -2.32
CA ALA A 114 -0.88 0.48 -2.21
C ALA A 114 -0.02 -0.58 -1.49
N SER A 115 -0.54 -1.21 -0.43
CA SER A 115 0.12 -2.31 0.27
C SER A 115 0.37 -3.51 -0.65
N LEU A 116 -0.63 -3.88 -1.47
CA LEU A 116 -0.49 -4.95 -2.46
C LEU A 116 0.56 -4.61 -3.53
N VAL A 117 0.55 -3.37 -4.04
CA VAL A 117 1.55 -2.90 -5.03
C VAL A 117 2.95 -2.93 -4.42
N ARG A 118 3.15 -2.36 -3.23
CA ARG A 118 4.43 -2.37 -2.52
C ARG A 118 4.94 -3.79 -2.33
N LYS A 119 4.08 -4.70 -1.85
CA LYS A 119 4.43 -6.12 -1.65
C LYS A 119 4.85 -6.79 -2.96
N ALA A 120 4.12 -6.55 -4.06
CA ALA A 120 4.44 -7.11 -5.37
C ALA A 120 5.80 -6.61 -5.89
N VAL A 121 6.08 -5.31 -5.75
CA VAL A 121 7.36 -4.71 -6.16
C VAL A 121 8.53 -5.28 -5.36
N LEU A 122 8.40 -5.33 -4.03
CA LEU A 122 9.46 -5.85 -3.15
C LEU A 122 9.73 -7.33 -3.40
N ASN A 123 8.69 -8.15 -3.61
CA ASN A 123 8.83 -9.55 -3.96
C ASN A 123 9.54 -9.74 -5.31
N THR A 124 9.22 -8.91 -6.30
CA THR A 124 9.86 -8.93 -7.63
C THR A 124 11.35 -8.59 -7.53
N ARG A 125 11.71 -7.57 -6.73
CA ARG A 125 13.11 -7.22 -6.45
C ARG A 125 13.86 -8.37 -5.76
N ALA A 126 13.26 -8.96 -4.72
CA ALA A 126 13.85 -10.07 -3.99
C ALA A 126 14.08 -11.30 -4.87
N LYS A 127 13.12 -11.63 -5.76
CA LYS A 127 13.27 -12.73 -6.73
C LYS A 127 14.45 -12.50 -7.68
N ARG A 128 14.57 -11.30 -8.25
CA ARG A 128 15.71 -10.96 -9.12
C ARG A 128 17.06 -11.02 -8.40
N LEU A 129 17.12 -10.61 -7.13
CA LEU A 129 18.36 -10.72 -6.34
C LEU A 129 18.74 -12.19 -6.12
N LYS A 130 17.78 -13.06 -5.79
CA LYS A 130 18.01 -14.50 -5.66
C LYS A 130 18.47 -15.15 -6.97
N GLU A 131 17.84 -14.79 -8.09
CA GLU A 131 18.24 -15.29 -9.42
C GLU A 131 19.64 -14.82 -9.81
N LYS A 132 19.99 -13.57 -9.51
CA LYS A 132 21.34 -13.03 -9.74
C LYS A 132 22.37 -13.77 -8.89
N ALA A 133 22.10 -13.95 -7.60
CA ALA A 133 22.97 -14.70 -6.69
C ALA A 133 23.14 -16.16 -7.14
N ALA A 134 22.09 -16.81 -7.62
CA ALA A 134 22.16 -18.16 -8.18
C ALA A 134 23.07 -18.21 -9.42
N ARG A 135 22.90 -17.28 -10.38
CA ARG A 135 23.76 -17.20 -11.58
C ARG A 135 25.23 -16.95 -11.23
N GLU A 136 25.49 -16.11 -10.22
CA GLU A 136 26.86 -15.86 -9.73
C GLU A 136 27.43 -17.09 -9.01
N HIS A 137 26.61 -17.84 -8.27
CA HIS A 137 27.01 -19.12 -7.65
C HIS A 137 27.33 -20.21 -8.67
N PHE A 138 26.63 -20.24 -9.81
CA PHE A 138 26.85 -21.17 -10.93
C PHE A 138 27.80 -20.62 -12.01
N SER A 139 28.53 -19.54 -11.73
CA SER A 139 29.46 -18.96 -12.72
C SER A 139 30.56 -19.97 -13.11
N PRO A 140 30.94 -20.07 -14.40
CA PRO A 140 31.93 -21.03 -14.89
C PRO A 140 33.26 -20.93 -14.15
N LEU A 141 33.62 -19.75 -13.66
CA LEU A 141 34.84 -19.51 -12.89
C LEU A 141 34.90 -20.36 -11.61
N ARG A 142 33.80 -20.59 -10.89
CA ARG A 142 33.79 -21.48 -9.71
C ARG A 142 33.84 -22.94 -10.10
N VAL A 143 33.25 -23.31 -11.23
CA VAL A 143 33.30 -24.68 -11.76
C VAL A 143 34.71 -25.03 -12.23
N VAL A 144 35.38 -24.11 -12.94
CA VAL A 144 36.76 -24.27 -13.40
C VAL A 144 37.72 -24.31 -12.20
N HIS A 145 37.59 -23.39 -11.24
CA HIS A 145 38.43 -23.44 -10.02
C HIS A 145 38.19 -24.72 -9.20
N LYS A 146 36.95 -25.22 -9.12
CA LYS A 146 36.67 -26.49 -8.44
C LYS A 146 37.27 -27.68 -9.18
N GLN A 147 37.16 -27.71 -10.51
CA GLN A 147 37.78 -28.76 -11.35
C GLN A 147 39.31 -28.71 -11.34
N GLU A 148 39.92 -27.53 -11.28
CA GLU A 148 41.37 -27.38 -11.12
C GLU A 148 41.83 -27.81 -9.72
N LEU A 149 41.11 -27.44 -8.66
CA LEU A 149 41.43 -27.89 -7.30
C LEU A 149 41.33 -29.41 -7.18
N GLU A 150 40.29 -30.02 -7.75
CA GLU A 150 40.09 -31.48 -7.76
C GLU A 150 41.20 -32.19 -8.55
N LYS A 151 41.69 -31.63 -9.66
CA LYS A 151 42.84 -32.16 -10.40
C LYS A 151 44.15 -32.06 -9.60
N VAL A 152 44.39 -30.93 -8.92
CA VAL A 152 45.57 -30.73 -8.07
C VAL A 152 45.55 -31.69 -6.89
N LEU A 153 44.40 -31.88 -6.23
CA LEU A 153 44.26 -32.80 -5.10
C LEU A 153 44.42 -34.27 -5.52
N ASN A 154 43.88 -34.66 -6.68
CA ASN A 154 44.07 -36.01 -7.23
C ASN A 154 45.50 -36.26 -7.74
N GLY A 155 46.21 -35.21 -8.16
CA GLY A 155 47.62 -35.28 -8.57
C GLY A 155 48.63 -35.35 -7.42
N ILE A 156 48.25 -34.91 -6.21
CA ILE A 156 49.13 -34.90 -5.01
C ILE A 156 49.12 -36.25 -4.24
N GLY A 157 48.35 -37.25 -4.68
CA GLY A 157 48.57 -38.64 -4.25
C GLY A 157 48.06 -39.00 -2.84
N GLY A 158 47.01 -38.36 -2.37
CA GLY A 158 46.32 -38.77 -1.13
C GLY A 158 45.14 -39.71 -1.42
N LYS A 159 45.30 -41.02 -1.23
CA LYS A 159 44.16 -41.95 -1.13
C LYS A 159 43.24 -41.48 0.01
N ILE A 160 42.07 -40.94 -0.32
CA ILE A 160 41.00 -40.76 0.66
C ILE A 160 40.53 -42.16 1.04
N LYS A 161 40.91 -42.62 2.23
CA LYS A 161 40.27 -43.77 2.86
C LYS A 161 38.82 -43.38 3.15
N THR A 162 37.90 -44.10 2.53
CA THR A 162 36.50 -44.18 2.89
C THR A 162 36.38 -44.41 4.40
N PHE A 163 35.71 -43.49 5.09
CA PHE A 163 35.18 -43.78 6.42
C PHE A 163 33.96 -44.68 6.22
N GLU A 164 34.17 -45.99 6.33
CA GLU A 164 33.08 -46.93 6.54
C GLU A 164 32.38 -46.61 7.86
N THR A 165 31.05 -46.53 7.78
CA THR A 165 30.13 -46.49 8.91
C THR A 165 30.19 -47.85 9.61
N ALA A 166 30.67 -47.87 10.86
CA ALA A 166 30.51 -49.01 11.74
C ALA A 166 29.12 -48.95 12.40
N LYS A 167 28.49 -50.12 12.38
CA LYS A 167 27.12 -50.51 12.75
C LYS A 167 26.72 -50.18 14.18
#